data_AF-A0A529NSB0-F1
#
_entry.id   AF-A0A529NSB0-F1
#
_cell.length_a   1.000
_cell.length_b   1.000
_cell.length_c   1.000
_cell.angle_alpha   90.00
_cell.angle_beta   90.00
_cell.angle_gamma   90.00
#
_symmetry.space_group_name_H-M   'P 1'
#
loop_
_entity.id
_entity.type
_entity.pdbx_description
1 polymer ?
#
loop_
_entity_poly.entity_id
_entity_poly.type
_entity_poly.pdbx_seq_one_letter_code
_entity_poly.pdbx_strand_id
1 'polypeptide(L)'
;MRRPFKAAAPTKDGPRSNRDIRVPRVQLIDAEGQNRGDVSINDALLLAEEAGLDLVEISPNAVPPVVKILDLGKLKYANQKKAAEARKNQKVIEIKEIKMRPNIDSHDYETKMKAVRRFFEEGDKVKLTLRFRGREMAHMELGMQLLNKVR
;
A
#
# COMPACT_ATOMS: atom_id res chain seq x y z
N MET A 1 9.31 -38.25 18.91
CA MET A 1 10.16 -37.46 17.98
C MET A 1 9.28 -36.44 17.26
N ARG A 2 9.42 -35.14 17.54
CA ARG A 2 8.59 -34.09 16.94
C ARG A 2 9.06 -33.88 15.50
N ARG A 3 8.18 -34.06 14.50
CA ARG A 3 8.52 -33.79 13.09
C ARG A 3 9.10 -32.37 12.98
N PRO A 4 10.24 -32.16 12.30
CA PRO A 4 10.76 -30.82 12.09
C PRO A 4 9.70 -30.01 11.33
N PHE A 5 9.43 -28.80 11.81
CA PHE A 5 8.58 -27.83 11.11
C PHE A 5 9.16 -27.62 9.71
N LYS A 6 8.50 -28.17 8.69
CA LYS A 6 8.87 -27.91 7.30
C LYS A 6 8.58 -26.44 7.04
N ALA A 7 9.60 -25.65 6.73
CA ALA A 7 9.41 -24.26 6.32
C ALA A 7 8.39 -24.23 5.18
N ALA A 8 7.39 -23.36 5.28
CA ALA A 8 6.40 -23.19 4.21
C ALA A 8 7.14 -22.85 2.91
N ALA A 9 6.76 -23.51 1.81
CA ALA A 9 7.34 -23.19 0.52
C ALA A 9 7.10 -21.69 0.22
N PRO A 10 8.06 -20.99 -0.41
CA PRO A 10 7.88 -19.59 -0.76
C PRO A 10 6.65 -19.46 -1.66
N THR A 11 5.68 -18.64 -1.24
CA THR A 11 4.53 -18.29 -2.07
C THR A 11 5.05 -17.49 -3.26
N LYS A 12 4.75 -17.93 -4.49
CA LYS A 12 5.07 -17.14 -5.68
C LYS A 12 4.17 -15.90 -5.68
N ASP A 13 4.74 -14.75 -5.33
CA ASP A 13 4.07 -13.46 -5.44
C ASP A 13 3.94 -13.05 -6.92
N GLY A 14 2.72 -13.08 -7.46
CA GLY A 14 2.43 -12.60 -8.82
C GLY A 14 1.24 -13.30 -9.48
N PRO A 15 0.82 -12.80 -10.67
CA PRO A 15 -0.18 -13.47 -11.48
C PRO A 15 0.32 -14.87 -11.88
N ARG A 16 -0.61 -15.84 -11.96
CA ARG A 16 -0.28 -17.19 -12.47
C ARG A 16 0.10 -17.07 -13.95
N SER A 17 1.05 -17.89 -14.38
CA SER A 17 1.51 -17.89 -15.76
C SER A 17 1.78 -19.29 -16.29
N ASN A 18 1.64 -19.45 -17.60
CA ASN A 18 1.93 -20.68 -18.35
C ASN A 18 1.27 -21.90 -17.67
N ARG A 19 2.09 -22.88 -17.28
CA ARG A 19 1.68 -24.15 -16.64
C ARG A 19 1.12 -23.99 -15.22
N ASP A 20 1.23 -22.80 -14.61
CA ASP A 20 0.58 -22.53 -13.33
C ASP A 20 -0.94 -22.32 -13.49
N ILE A 21 -1.43 -22.08 -14.71
CA ILE A 21 -2.85 -21.99 -15.05
C ILE A 21 -3.38 -23.41 -15.32
N ARG A 22 -4.33 -23.87 -14.50
CA ARG A 22 -4.85 -25.25 -14.54
C ARG A 22 -6.30 -25.39 -15.03
N VAL A 23 -6.91 -24.29 -15.46
CA VAL A 23 -8.27 -24.30 -15.97
C VAL A 23 -8.28 -24.79 -17.42
N PRO A 24 -9.32 -25.54 -17.85
CA PRO A 24 -9.36 -26.12 -19.19
C PRO A 24 -9.68 -25.09 -20.30
N ARG A 25 -10.43 -24.04 -19.94
CA ARG A 25 -10.91 -22.99 -20.85
C ARG A 25 -10.56 -21.61 -20.31
N VAL A 26 -10.15 -20.72 -21.20
CA VAL A 26 -9.67 -19.37 -20.87
C VAL A 26 -10.11 -18.40 -21.95
N GLN A 27 -10.41 -17.16 -21.53
CA GLN A 27 -10.59 -16.06 -22.46
C GLN A 27 -9.21 -15.54 -22.88
N LEU A 28 -8.83 -15.72 -24.15
CA LEU A 28 -7.50 -15.36 -24.65
C LEU A 28 -7.48 -13.96 -25.28
N ILE A 29 -6.49 -13.19 -24.85
CA ILE A 29 -6.05 -11.95 -25.50
C ILE A 29 -4.65 -12.20 -26.07
N ASP A 30 -4.45 -11.96 -27.37
CA ASP A 30 -3.15 -12.16 -28.01
C ASP A 30 -2.14 -11.04 -27.69
N ALA A 31 -0.93 -11.16 -28.22
CA ALA A 31 0.18 -10.24 -27.97
C ALA A 31 -0.11 -8.83 -28.55
N GLU A 32 -0.87 -8.77 -29.64
CA GLU A 32 -1.35 -7.57 -30.32
C GLU A 32 -2.51 -6.90 -29.56
N GLY A 33 -3.10 -7.60 -28.58
CA GLY A 33 -4.21 -7.11 -27.76
C GLY A 33 -5.58 -7.38 -28.36
N GLN A 34 -5.67 -8.20 -29.40
CA GLN A 34 -6.93 -8.66 -29.96
C GLN A 34 -7.52 -9.77 -29.08
N ASN A 35 -8.84 -9.74 -28.94
CA ASN A 35 -9.55 -10.75 -28.17
C ASN A 35 -9.87 -11.94 -29.09
N ARG A 36 -9.29 -13.11 -28.78
CA ARG A 36 -9.48 -14.36 -29.54
C ARG A 36 -10.70 -15.17 -29.06
N GLY A 37 -11.38 -14.72 -28.02
CA GLY A 37 -12.53 -15.42 -27.48
C GLY A 37 -12.17 -16.45 -26.41
N ASP A 38 -13.10 -17.34 -26.14
CA ASP A 38 -12.93 -18.50 -25.26
C ASP A 38 -12.25 -19.63 -26.03
N VAL A 39 -11.06 -20.02 -25.58
CA VAL A 39 -10.21 -21.06 -26.20
C VAL A 39 -9.74 -22.07 -25.15
N SER A 40 -9.22 -23.20 -25.61
CA SER A 40 -8.60 -24.16 -24.69
C SER A 40 -7.28 -23.61 -24.15
N ILE A 41 -6.91 -24.02 -22.93
CA ILE A 41 -5.62 -23.63 -22.35
C ILE A 41 -4.43 -24.12 -23.19
N ASN A 42 -4.56 -25.26 -23.87
CA ASN A 42 -3.50 -25.81 -24.71
C ASN A 42 -3.26 -24.93 -25.94
N ASP A 43 -4.33 -24.47 -26.59
CA ASP A 43 -4.22 -23.57 -27.75
C ASP A 43 -3.62 -22.23 -27.32
N ALA A 44 -4.03 -21.70 -26.17
CA ALA A 44 -3.48 -20.47 -25.60
C ALA A 44 -1.98 -20.59 -25.26
N LEU A 45 -1.54 -21.75 -24.74
CA LEU A 45 -0.13 -22.02 -24.46
C LEU A 45 0.69 -22.15 -25.74
N LEU A 46 0.14 -22.82 -26.76
CA LEU A 46 0.81 -22.95 -28.07
C LEU A 46 1.02 -21.58 -28.72
N LEU A 47 -0.02 -20.74 -28.75
CA LEU A 47 0.07 -19.37 -29.29
C LEU A 47 1.07 -18.50 -28.52
N ALA A 48 1.18 -18.67 -27.20
CA ALA A 48 2.19 -17.99 -26.41
C ALA A 48 3.61 -18.45 -26.76
N GLU A 49 3.81 -19.76 -26.96
CA GLU A 49 5.08 -20.35 -27.37
C GLU A 49 5.49 -19.92 -28.79
N GLU A 50 4.55 -19.88 -29.74
CA GLU A 50 4.76 -19.38 -31.11
C GLU A 50 5.16 -17.91 -31.12
N ALA A 51 4.59 -17.10 -30.22
CA ALA A 51 4.95 -15.69 -30.06
C ALA A 51 6.26 -15.49 -29.27
N GLY A 52 6.83 -16.54 -28.66
CA GLY A 52 8.00 -16.45 -27.78
C GLY A 52 7.74 -15.64 -26.50
N LEU A 53 6.49 -15.59 -26.04
CA LEU A 53 6.03 -14.81 -24.89
C LEU A 53 5.39 -15.72 -23.83
N ASP A 54 5.04 -15.16 -22.68
CA ASP A 54 4.36 -15.90 -21.61
C ASP A 54 2.84 -15.75 -21.70
N LEU A 55 2.11 -16.80 -21.36
CA LEU A 55 0.69 -16.73 -21.09
C LEU A 55 0.48 -16.30 -19.63
N VAL A 56 -0.07 -15.12 -19.41
CA VAL A 56 -0.25 -14.56 -18.05
C VAL A 56 -1.72 -14.37 -17.73
N GLU A 57 -2.15 -14.86 -16.57
CA GLU A 57 -3.50 -14.69 -16.04
C GLU A 57 -3.68 -13.27 -15.50
N ILE A 58 -4.53 -12.45 -16.15
CA ILE A 58 -4.79 -11.06 -15.76
C ILE A 58 -6.00 -10.96 -14.84
N SER A 59 -7.06 -11.71 -15.13
CA SER A 59 -8.29 -11.70 -14.34
C SER A 59 -8.67 -13.13 -13.94
N PRO A 60 -8.29 -13.57 -12.72
CA PRO A 60 -8.65 -14.90 -12.22
C PRO A 60 -10.12 -15.00 -11.80
N ASN A 61 -10.78 -13.86 -11.56
CA ASN A 61 -12.16 -13.82 -11.05
C ASN A 61 -13.22 -13.89 -12.16
N ALA A 62 -12.81 -13.84 -13.44
CA ALA A 62 -13.71 -13.95 -14.57
C ALA A 62 -14.07 -15.42 -14.86
N VAL A 63 -15.23 -15.65 -15.48
CA VAL A 63 -15.69 -16.97 -15.92
C VAL A 63 -15.97 -16.90 -17.43
N PRO A 64 -15.08 -17.43 -18.31
CA PRO A 64 -13.79 -18.06 -18.03
C PRO A 64 -12.69 -17.05 -17.62
N PRO A 65 -11.61 -17.49 -16.93
CA PRO A 65 -10.49 -16.61 -16.56
C PRO A 65 -9.85 -15.95 -17.77
N VAL A 66 -9.47 -14.66 -17.63
CA VAL A 66 -8.87 -13.89 -18.72
C VAL A 66 -7.37 -14.02 -18.68
N VAL A 67 -6.81 -14.56 -19.76
CA VAL A 67 -5.37 -14.72 -19.98
C VAL A 67 -4.92 -13.82 -21.12
N LYS A 68 -3.70 -13.31 -21.02
CA LYS A 68 -3.08 -12.48 -22.04
C LYS A 68 -1.67 -12.96 -22.36
N ILE A 69 -1.33 -12.99 -23.64
CA ILE A 69 0.03 -13.28 -24.10
C ILE A 69 0.87 -12.01 -23.92
N LEU A 70 1.88 -12.05 -23.06
CA LEU A 70 2.77 -10.93 -22.76
C LEU A 70 4.06 -11.38 -22.08
N ASP A 71 5.08 -10.52 -22.08
CA ASP A 71 6.33 -10.76 -21.33
C ASP A 71 6.11 -10.54 -19.82
N LEU A 72 6.23 -11.61 -19.03
CA LEU A 72 6.04 -11.57 -17.58
C LEU A 72 7.09 -10.70 -16.88
N GLY A 73 8.33 -10.72 -17.36
CA GLY A 73 9.43 -9.91 -16.82
C GLY A 73 9.17 -8.42 -16.99
N LYS A 74 8.75 -8.01 -18.19
CA LYS A 74 8.38 -6.63 -18.50
C LYS A 74 7.18 -6.17 -17.66
N LEU A 75 6.16 -7.03 -17.50
CA LEU A 75 5.01 -6.72 -16.65
C LEU A 75 5.41 -6.52 -15.18
N LYS A 76 6.25 -7.42 -14.64
CA LYS A 76 6.76 -7.30 -13.25
C LYS A 76 7.53 -5.99 -13.06
N TYR A 77 8.41 -5.64 -14.01
CA TYR A 77 9.15 -4.38 -13.97
C TYR A 77 8.21 -3.16 -14.02
N ALA A 78 7.25 -3.16 -14.94
CA ALA A 78 6.28 -2.06 -15.07
C ALA A 78 5.44 -1.90 -13.79
N ASN A 79 4.97 -3.01 -13.21
CA ASN A 79 4.22 -3.00 -11.96
C ASN A 79 5.06 -2.50 -10.78
N GLN A 80 6.33 -2.93 -10.68
CA GLN A 80 7.25 -2.44 -9.65
C GLN A 80 7.53 -0.94 -9.81
N LYS A 81 7.76 -0.47 -11.04
CA LYS A 81 7.97 0.94 -11.34
C LYS A 81 6.75 1.78 -10.98
N LYS A 82 5.55 1.36 -11.40
CA LYS A 82 4.29 2.02 -11.06
C LYS A 82 4.03 2.03 -9.55
N ALA A 83 4.30 0.93 -8.85
CA ALA A 83 4.18 0.87 -7.40
C ALA A 83 5.18 1.79 -6.69
N ALA A 84 6.42 1.90 -7.21
CA ALA A 84 7.42 2.82 -6.68
C ALA A 84 7.03 4.29 -6.92
N GLU A 85 6.52 4.63 -8.10
CA GLU A 85 5.99 5.96 -8.40
C GLU A 85 4.79 6.30 -7.51
N ALA A 86 3.85 5.36 -7.32
CA ALA A 86 2.72 5.54 -6.41
C ALA A 86 3.16 5.77 -4.96
N ARG A 87 4.16 5.02 -4.47
CA ARG A 87 4.74 5.21 -3.13
C ARG A 87 5.46 6.55 -2.98
N LYS A 88 6.16 7.01 -4.03
CA LYS A 88 6.82 8.33 -4.02
C LYS A 88 5.80 9.48 -4.01
N ASN A 89 4.71 9.33 -4.76
CA ASN A 89 3.65 10.34 -4.85
C ASN A 89 2.71 10.31 -3.64
N GLN A 90 2.71 9.23 -2.86
CA GLN A 90 1.95 9.15 -1.63
C GLN A 90 2.50 10.18 -0.63
N LYS A 91 1.70 11.21 -0.33
CA LYS A 91 2.03 12.18 0.70
C LYS A 91 2.19 11.44 2.03
N VAL A 92 3.42 11.38 2.53
CA VAL A 92 3.72 10.84 3.86
C VAL A 92 3.23 11.88 4.86
N ILE A 93 2.11 11.60 5.50
CA ILE A 93 1.58 12.45 6.58
C ILE A 93 2.26 11.97 7.86
N GLU A 94 3.20 12.74 8.38
CA GLU A 94 3.87 12.40 9.62
C GLU A 94 3.05 12.91 10.82
N ILE A 95 3.16 12.21 11.94
CA ILE A 95 2.57 12.66 13.21
C ILE A 95 3.67 13.33 14.02
N LYS A 96 3.65 14.66 14.09
CA LYS A 96 4.55 15.46 14.91
C LYS A 96 3.99 15.59 16.32
N GLU A 97 4.71 15.11 17.33
CA GLU A 97 4.29 15.22 18.72
C GLU A 97 4.84 16.51 19.35
N ILE A 98 3.96 17.33 19.95
CA ILE A 98 4.33 18.52 20.71
C ILE A 98 3.89 18.33 22.15
N LYS A 99 4.86 18.41 23.06
CA LYS A 99 4.63 18.29 24.50
C LYS A 99 4.56 19.66 25.14
N MET A 100 3.53 19.88 25.94
CA MET A 100 3.29 21.12 26.70
C MET A 100 3.01 20.83 28.16
N ARG A 101 3.17 21.84 29.02
CA ARG A 101 2.80 21.78 30.44
C ARG A 101 1.61 22.70 30.72
N PRO A 102 0.82 22.45 31.77
CA PRO A 102 -0.31 23.33 32.13
C PRO A 102 0.14 24.75 32.50
N ASN A 103 1.24 24.89 33.24
CA ASN A 103 1.84 26.18 33.60
C ASN A 103 2.88 26.64 32.56
N ILE A 104 2.52 26.63 31.27
CA ILE A 104 3.40 27.12 30.20
C ILE A 104 3.48 28.65 30.24
N ASP A 105 4.67 29.19 30.03
CA ASP A 105 4.87 30.63 29.88
C ASP A 105 4.24 31.14 28.56
N SER A 106 3.75 32.38 28.54
CA SER A 106 3.12 32.99 27.36
C SER A 106 4.02 32.96 26.12
N HIS A 107 5.33 33.21 26.30
CA HIS A 107 6.29 33.21 25.20
C HIS A 107 6.57 31.80 24.67
N ASP A 108 6.66 30.80 25.57
CA ASP A 108 6.83 29.40 25.19
C ASP A 108 5.57 28.88 24.46
N TYR A 109 4.37 29.26 24.93
CA TYR A 109 3.11 28.92 24.27
C TYR A 109 3.07 29.45 22.82
N GLU A 110 3.40 30.72 22.60
CA GLU A 110 3.43 31.31 21.26
C GLU A 110 4.43 30.59 20.33
N THR A 111 5.59 30.22 20.87
CA THR A 111 6.62 29.48 20.11
C THR A 111 6.12 28.10 19.69
N LYS A 112 5.44 27.38 20.60
CA LYS A 112 4.82 26.08 20.31
C LYS A 112 3.68 26.22 19.31
N MET A 113 2.86 27.26 19.41
CA MET A 113 1.77 27.52 18.45
C MET A 113 2.28 27.84 17.04
N LYS A 114 3.39 28.57 16.92
CA LYS A 114 4.04 28.79 15.61
C LYS A 114 4.51 27.46 14.99
N ALA A 115 5.06 26.56 15.80
CA ALA A 115 5.43 25.22 15.32
C ALA A 115 4.21 24.38 14.90
N VAL A 116 3.11 24.42 15.68
CA VAL A 116 1.84 23.76 15.31
C VAL A 116 1.34 24.24 13.95
N ARG A 117 1.28 25.57 13.74
CA ARG A 117 0.83 26.18 12.48
C ARG A 117 1.70 25.75 11.31
N ARG A 118 3.03 25.81 11.48
CA ARG A 118 3.99 25.35 10.48
C ARG A 118 3.76 23.89 10.09
N PHE A 119 3.55 22.99 11.05
CA PHE A 119 3.29 21.57 10.75
C PHE A 119 1.96 21.36 10.02
N PHE A 120 0.92 22.16 10.32
CA PHE A 120 -0.33 22.11 9.56
C PHE A 120 -0.18 22.64 8.12
N GLU A 121 0.62 23.68 7.90
CA GLU A 121 0.94 24.21 6.56
C GLU A 121 1.74 23.18 5.74
N GLU A 122 2.67 22.46 6.36
CA GLU A 122 3.39 21.33 5.76
C GLU A 122 2.43 20.12 5.51
N GLY A 123 1.27 20.10 6.19
CA GLY A 123 0.21 19.11 6.05
C GLY A 123 0.43 17.83 6.87
N ASP A 124 1.25 17.95 7.92
CA ASP A 124 1.44 16.93 8.94
C ASP A 124 0.31 16.94 9.97
N LYS A 125 0.14 15.83 10.67
CA LYS A 125 -0.77 15.74 11.82
C LYS A 125 0.01 16.10 13.08
N VAL A 126 -0.56 16.96 13.92
CA VAL A 126 0.06 17.33 15.19
C VAL A 126 -0.64 16.60 16.34
N LYS A 127 0.15 15.90 17.17
CA LYS A 127 -0.31 15.31 18.43
C LYS A 127 0.16 16.20 19.58
N LEU A 128 -0.78 16.89 20.23
CA LEU A 128 -0.50 17.71 21.40
C LEU A 128 -0.65 16.86 22.66
N THR A 129 0.44 16.71 23.41
CA THR A 129 0.47 15.95 24.66
C THR A 129 0.71 16.91 25.82
N LEU A 130 -0.26 17.03 26.73
CA LEU A 130 -0.07 17.75 27.98
C LEU A 130 0.50 16.83 29.05
N ARG A 131 1.59 17.25 29.70
CA ARG A 131 2.19 16.52 30.82
C ARG A 131 1.89 17.22 32.13
N PHE A 132 1.20 16.51 33.02
CA PHE A 132 0.92 16.94 34.39
C PHE A 132 1.99 16.39 35.34
N ARG A 133 2.35 17.13 36.41
CA ARG A 133 3.23 16.64 37.48
C ARG A 133 2.60 16.86 38.86
N GLY A 134 2.54 15.78 39.66
CA GLY A 134 2.16 15.85 41.07
C GLY A 134 0.75 16.43 41.28
N ARG A 135 0.66 17.56 42.01
CA ARG A 135 -0.61 18.22 42.37
C ARG A 135 -1.34 18.87 41.19
N GLU A 136 -0.71 18.98 40.02
CA GLU A 136 -1.32 19.55 38.81
C GLU A 136 -2.43 18.67 38.20
N MET A 137 -2.50 17.39 38.59
CA MET A 137 -3.58 16.48 38.17
C MET A 137 -4.97 16.95 38.62
N ALA A 138 -5.05 17.74 39.70
CA ALA A 138 -6.30 18.32 40.19
C ALA A 138 -6.85 19.42 39.25
N HIS A 139 -6.01 20.00 38.39
CA HIS A 139 -6.37 21.07 37.46
C HIS A 139 -6.36 20.60 36.00
N MET A 140 -6.95 19.43 35.72
CA MET A 140 -7.17 18.97 34.34
C MET A 140 -7.99 19.97 33.51
N GLU A 141 -8.88 20.74 34.13
CA GLU A 141 -9.68 21.77 33.47
C GLU A 141 -8.81 22.85 32.80
N LEU A 142 -7.72 23.27 33.44
CA LEU A 142 -6.77 24.23 32.85
C LEU A 142 -6.11 23.66 31.60
N GLY A 143 -5.77 22.36 31.61
CA GLY A 143 -5.24 21.67 30.44
C GLY A 143 -6.24 21.59 29.29
N MET A 144 -7.51 21.29 29.58
CA MET A 144 -8.58 21.25 28.57
C MET A 144 -8.88 22.61 27.97
N GLN A 145 -8.90 23.68 28.78
CA GLN A 145 -9.03 25.05 28.28
C GLN A 145 -7.88 25.43 27.34
N LEU A 146 -6.66 25.02 27.69
CA LEU A 146 -5.47 25.29 26.88
C LEU A 146 -5.53 24.54 25.55
N LEU A 147 -6.01 23.29 25.53
CA LEU A 147 -6.25 22.55 24.28
C LEU A 147 -7.37 23.16 23.43
N ASN A 148 -8.46 23.61 24.05
CA ASN A 148 -9.56 24.26 23.34
C ASN A 148 -9.16 25.57 22.67
N LYS A 149 -8.18 26.30 23.21
CA LYS A 149 -7.60 27.50 22.58
C LYS A 149 -6.78 27.20 21.32
N VAL A 150 -6.35 25.96 21.13
CA VAL A 150 -5.50 25.53 20.00
C VAL A 150 -6.34 24.96 18.84
N ARG A 151 -7.64 24.73 19.08
CA ARG A 151 -8.56 24.19 18.08
C ARG A 151 -8.76 25.11 16.89
#